data_AF-A0A8T1B486-F1
#
_entry.id   AF-A0A8T1B486-F1
#
_cell.length_a   1.000
_cell.length_b   1.000
_cell.length_c   1.000
_cell.angle_alpha   90.00
_cell.angle_beta   90.00
_cell.angle_gamma   90.00
#
_symmetry.space_group_name_H-M   'P 1'
#
loop_
_entity.id
_entity.type
_entity.pdbx_description
1 polymer ?
#
loop_
_entity_poly.entity_id
_entity_poly.type
_entity_poly.pdbx_seq_one_letter_code
_entity_poly.pdbx_strand_id
1 'polypeptide(L)'
;MFHSLRVVKAGGKLNRNPEFIQWLQYVMKYRAKRGEFRFKDDTILDLLRKTKPEAELVTLFQSVRRVADMKIIADNLQVHMVLSSASSHRLVNDAWLKAGESPQQVYKILSLAGDSLDNNPLFIQWLRYIKLL
;
A
#
# COMPACT_ATOMS: atom_id res chain seq x y z
N MET A 1 -13.44 12.41 8.75
CA MET A 1 -13.39 12.68 7.30
C MET A 1 -13.37 11.40 6.44
N PHE A 2 -12.60 10.35 6.79
CA PHE A 2 -12.67 9.08 6.05
C PHE A 2 -14.03 8.37 6.19
N HIS A 3 -14.50 8.14 7.43
CA HIS A 3 -15.81 7.52 7.67
C HIS A 3 -17.01 8.35 7.17
N SER A 4 -16.80 9.62 6.79
CA SER A 4 -17.85 10.45 6.20
C SER A 4 -17.99 10.26 4.69
N LEU A 5 -17.03 9.61 4.01
CA LEU A 5 -17.10 9.33 2.58
C LEU A 5 -18.29 8.43 2.26
N ARG A 6 -18.99 8.70 1.15
CA ARG A 6 -20.21 7.97 0.81
C ARG A 6 -19.88 6.53 0.46
N VAL A 7 -18.79 6.31 -0.27
CA VAL A 7 -18.31 4.96 -0.61
C VAL A 7 -18.01 4.12 0.64
N VAL A 8 -17.48 4.73 1.72
CA VAL A 8 -17.20 4.03 2.97
C VAL A 8 -18.49 3.70 3.71
N LYS A 9 -19.43 4.65 3.81
CA LYS A 9 -20.74 4.43 4.44
C LYS A 9 -21.57 3.35 3.74
N ALA A 10 -21.50 3.29 2.42
CA ALA A 10 -22.20 2.31 1.61
C ALA A 10 -21.50 0.95 1.54
N GLY A 11 -20.34 0.77 2.18
CA GLY A 11 -19.52 -0.45 2.06
C GLY A 11 -18.97 -0.69 0.64
N GLY A 12 -19.02 0.33 -0.23
CA GLY A 12 -18.65 0.23 -1.64
C GLY A 12 -17.15 0.02 -1.86
N LYS A 13 -16.76 -0.40 -3.06
CA LYS A 13 -15.36 -0.67 -3.42
C LYS A 13 -14.55 0.63 -3.46
N LEU A 14 -13.40 0.66 -2.80
CA LEU A 14 -12.50 1.83 -2.81
C LEU A 14 -11.63 1.91 -4.07
N ASN A 15 -11.40 0.76 -4.73
CA ASN A 15 -10.57 0.66 -5.92
C ASN A 15 -11.07 1.59 -7.04
N ARG A 16 -10.20 2.47 -7.54
CA ARG A 16 -10.51 3.50 -8.55
C ARG A 16 -11.66 4.46 -8.18
N ASN A 17 -12.06 4.53 -6.91
CA ASN A 17 -13.13 5.42 -6.49
C ASN A 17 -12.62 6.86 -6.33
N PRO A 18 -13.22 7.86 -7.01
CA PRO A 18 -12.73 9.24 -6.99
C PRO A 18 -12.81 9.90 -5.61
N GLU A 19 -13.83 9.61 -4.78
CA GLU A 19 -13.92 10.16 -3.42
C GLU A 19 -12.76 9.66 -2.54
N PHE A 20 -12.39 8.38 -2.69
CA PHE A 20 -11.26 7.81 -1.98
C PHE A 20 -9.93 8.42 -2.42
N ILE A 21 -9.72 8.58 -3.74
CA ILE A 21 -8.53 9.23 -4.30
C ILE A 21 -8.42 10.68 -3.80
N GLN A 22 -9.51 11.44 -3.78
CA GLN A 22 -9.53 12.80 -3.23
C GLN A 22 -9.19 12.83 -1.74
N TRP A 23 -9.69 11.87 -0.96
CA TRP A 23 -9.33 11.75 0.45
C TRP A 23 -7.85 11.46 0.65
N LEU A 24 -7.25 10.56 -0.15
CA LEU A 24 -5.80 10.31 -0.11
C LEU A 24 -5.01 11.58 -0.47
N GLN A 25 -5.41 12.32 -1.50
CA GLN A 25 -4.78 13.60 -1.85
C GLN A 25 -4.86 14.61 -0.71
N TYR A 26 -5.99 14.68 -0.02
CA TYR A 26 -6.13 15.51 1.18
C TYR A 26 -5.14 15.08 2.28
N VAL A 27 -5.01 13.78 2.53
CA VAL A 27 -4.04 13.25 3.51
C VAL A 27 -2.62 13.65 3.15
N MET A 28 -2.23 13.52 1.87
CA MET A 28 -0.91 13.94 1.38
C MET A 28 -0.67 15.43 1.59
N LYS A 29 -1.64 16.29 1.25
CA LYS A 29 -1.56 17.75 1.49
C LYS A 29 -1.48 18.08 2.98
N TYR A 30 -2.22 17.37 3.82
CA TYR A 30 -2.19 17.54 5.27
C TYR A 30 -0.81 17.19 5.85
N ARG A 31 -0.24 16.06 5.43
CA ARG A 31 1.13 15.64 5.80
C ARG A 31 2.16 16.68 5.37
N ALA A 32 2.10 17.16 4.13
CA ALA A 32 3.01 18.19 3.63
C ALA A 32 2.95 19.49 4.45
N LYS A 33 1.76 19.87 4.93
CA LYS A 33 1.58 21.11 5.73
C LYS A 33 1.91 20.94 7.22
N ARG A 34 1.70 19.75 7.79
CA ARG A 34 1.71 19.54 9.25
C ARG A 34 2.81 18.59 9.74
N GLY A 35 3.51 17.91 8.83
CA GLY A 35 4.49 16.87 9.08
C GLY A 35 3.90 15.46 8.91
N GLU A 36 4.64 14.57 8.26
CA GLU A 36 4.24 13.18 8.00
C GLU A 36 3.94 12.40 9.28
N PHE A 37 4.70 12.65 10.35
CA PHE A 37 4.54 12.02 11.66
C PHE A 37 3.16 12.25 12.29
N ARG A 38 2.40 13.26 11.84
CA ARG A 38 1.05 13.54 12.36
C ARG A 38 -0.01 12.59 11.83
N PHE A 39 0.25 11.90 10.73
CA PHE A 39 -0.69 10.92 10.18
C PHE A 39 0.12 9.85 9.44
N LYS A 40 0.70 8.89 10.18
CA LYS A 40 1.65 7.89 9.67
C LYS A 40 1.00 6.89 8.72
N ASP A 41 1.81 6.15 7.97
CA ASP A 41 1.31 5.11 7.05
C ASP A 41 0.57 3.99 7.78
N ASP A 42 1.05 3.56 8.96
CA ASP A 42 0.31 2.63 9.82
C ASP A 42 -1.06 3.16 10.23
N THR A 43 -1.18 4.47 10.49
CA THR A 43 -2.47 5.10 10.83
C THR A 43 -3.44 5.05 9.65
N ILE A 44 -2.96 5.23 8.42
CA ILE A 44 -3.78 5.06 7.22
C ILE A 44 -4.21 3.60 7.09
N LEU A 45 -3.26 2.67 7.22
CA LEU A 45 -3.50 1.25 7.03
C LEU A 45 -4.50 0.69 8.04
N ASP A 46 -4.36 1.05 9.32
CA ASP A 46 -5.28 0.64 10.40
C ASP A 46 -6.71 1.16 10.15
N LEU A 47 -6.83 2.39 9.67
CA LEU A 47 -8.12 2.99 9.33
C LEU A 47 -8.80 2.21 8.19
N LEU A 48 -8.03 1.82 7.17
CA LEU A 48 -8.54 1.06 6.03
C LEU A 48 -8.89 -0.38 6.39
N ARG A 49 -8.10 -1.04 7.23
CA ARG A 49 -8.34 -2.41 7.73
C ARG A 49 -9.64 -2.54 8.51
N LYS A 50 -10.08 -1.48 9.19
CA LYS A 50 -11.40 -1.45 9.86
C LYS A 50 -12.58 -1.46 8.90
N THR A 51 -12.35 -1.16 7.62
CA THR A 51 -13.41 -1.03 6.63
C THR A 51 -13.37 -2.07 5.53
N LYS A 52 -12.18 -2.60 5.21
CA LYS A 52 -11.95 -3.46 4.05
C LYS A 52 -11.06 -4.66 4.40
N PRO A 53 -11.32 -5.84 3.80
CA PRO A 53 -10.48 -7.00 4.00
C PRO A 53 -9.09 -6.80 3.39
N GLU A 54 -8.10 -7.50 3.93
CA GLU A 54 -6.70 -7.36 3.53
C GLU A 54 -6.48 -7.60 2.02
N ALA A 55 -7.19 -8.58 1.45
CA ALA A 55 -7.15 -8.88 0.02
C ALA A 55 -7.65 -7.71 -0.86
N GLU A 56 -8.62 -6.92 -0.39
CA GLU A 56 -9.05 -5.72 -1.12
C GLU A 56 -7.98 -4.62 -1.01
N LEU A 57 -7.33 -4.48 0.15
CA LEU A 57 -6.31 -3.46 0.37
C LEU A 57 -5.05 -3.64 -0.47
N VAL A 58 -4.55 -4.88 -0.64
CA VAL A 58 -3.39 -5.12 -1.53
C VAL A 58 -3.69 -4.70 -2.97
N THR A 59 -4.87 -5.05 -3.48
CA THR A 59 -5.28 -4.68 -4.84
C THR A 59 -5.55 -3.19 -4.97
N LEU A 60 -6.09 -2.57 -3.92
CA LEU A 60 -6.30 -1.12 -3.83
C LEU A 60 -4.97 -0.38 -3.94
N PHE A 61 -3.98 -0.68 -3.09
CA PHE A 61 -2.71 0.04 -3.13
C PHE A 61 -1.95 -0.19 -4.43
N GLN A 62 -2.05 -1.38 -5.00
CA GLN A 62 -1.51 -1.64 -6.33
C GLN A 62 -2.19 -0.82 -7.43
N SER A 63 -3.50 -0.56 -7.31
CA SER A 63 -4.21 0.34 -8.23
C SER A 63 -3.85 1.81 -8.05
N VAL A 64 -3.73 2.27 -6.79
CA VAL A 64 -3.42 3.65 -6.41
C VAL A 64 -2.04 4.03 -6.92
N ARG A 65 -1.10 3.09 -6.95
CA ARG A 65 0.24 3.26 -7.50
C ARG A 65 0.27 3.70 -8.97
N ARG A 66 -0.81 3.44 -9.73
CA ARG A 66 -0.98 3.86 -11.14
C ARG A 66 -1.59 5.26 -11.28
N VAL A 67 -1.99 5.89 -10.19
CA VAL A 67 -2.49 7.27 -10.17
C VAL A 67 -1.30 8.22 -10.08
N ALA A 68 -1.32 9.30 -10.88
CA ALA A 68 -0.30 10.34 -10.86
C ALA A 68 -0.06 10.84 -9.43
N ASP A 69 1.21 11.03 -9.09
CA ASP A 69 1.71 11.49 -7.79
C ASP A 69 1.38 10.60 -6.57
N MET A 70 0.76 9.43 -6.77
CA MET A 70 0.39 8.52 -5.66
C MET A 70 1.31 7.31 -5.51
N LYS A 71 2.32 7.18 -6.38
CA LYS A 71 3.22 6.04 -6.38
C LYS A 71 3.90 5.84 -5.01
N ILE A 72 4.44 6.91 -4.43
CA ILE A 72 5.21 6.83 -3.17
C ILE A 72 4.32 6.36 -2.01
N ILE A 73 3.16 6.98 -1.80
CA ILE A 73 2.26 6.58 -0.71
C ILE A 73 1.74 5.15 -0.91
N ALA A 74 1.50 4.74 -2.16
CA ALA A 74 1.09 3.37 -2.45
C ALA A 74 2.20 2.35 -2.16
N ASP A 75 3.44 2.63 -2.55
CA ASP A 75 4.60 1.78 -2.28
C ASP A 75 4.80 1.64 -0.75
N ASN A 76 4.76 2.75 -0.01
CA ASN A 76 4.86 2.72 1.44
C ASN A 76 3.76 1.87 2.09
N LEU A 77 2.50 2.04 1.66
CA LEU A 77 1.39 1.24 2.20
C LEU A 77 1.57 -0.25 1.89
N GLN A 78 2.11 -0.62 0.73
CA GLN A 78 2.44 -2.01 0.41
C GLN A 78 3.58 -2.55 1.30
N VAL A 79 4.62 -1.74 1.56
CA VAL A 79 5.70 -2.08 2.50
C VAL A 79 5.14 -2.32 3.90
N HIS A 80 4.28 -1.43 4.40
CA HIS A 80 3.63 -1.59 5.71
C HIS A 80 2.77 -2.86 5.78
N MET A 81 2.08 -3.22 4.69
CA MET A 81 1.37 -4.51 4.64
C MET A 81 2.35 -5.69 4.80
N VAL A 82 3.46 -5.71 4.06
CA VAL A 82 4.49 -6.76 4.17
C VAL A 82 5.04 -6.85 5.60
N LEU A 83 5.33 -5.72 6.24
CA LEU A 83 5.90 -5.70 7.59
C LEU A 83 4.91 -6.13 8.67
N SER A 84 3.62 -5.89 8.46
CA SER A 84 2.61 -6.07 9.50
C SER A 84 2.16 -7.52 9.76
N SER A 85 2.16 -8.40 8.76
CA SER A 85 1.65 -9.77 8.92
C SER A 85 2.18 -10.75 7.87
N ALA A 86 2.36 -12.01 8.29
CA ALA A 86 2.64 -13.12 7.40
C ALA A 86 1.49 -13.44 6.42
N SER A 87 0.23 -13.14 6.79
CA SER A 87 -0.92 -13.30 5.88
C SER A 87 -0.82 -12.37 4.67
N SER A 88 -0.28 -11.16 4.87
CA SER A 88 -0.15 -10.16 3.82
C SER A 88 0.89 -10.56 2.77
N HIS A 89 1.89 -11.37 3.13
CA HIS A 89 2.98 -11.77 2.22
C HIS A 89 2.48 -12.42 0.93
N ARG A 90 1.53 -13.35 1.04
CA ARG A 90 0.95 -14.04 -0.14
C ARG A 90 0.08 -13.08 -0.95
N LEU A 91 -0.78 -12.32 -0.27
CA LEU A 91 -1.70 -11.38 -0.90
C LEU A 91 -0.98 -10.28 -1.69
N VAL A 92 0.12 -9.76 -1.14
CA VAL A 92 0.95 -8.75 -1.80
C VAL A 92 1.67 -9.36 -3.02
N ASN A 93 2.21 -10.58 -2.90
CA ASN A 93 2.81 -11.28 -4.05
C ASN A 93 1.80 -11.52 -5.17
N ASP A 94 0.59 -12.00 -4.84
CA ASP A 94 -0.48 -12.22 -5.81
C ASP A 94 -0.87 -10.91 -6.52
N ALA A 95 -0.90 -9.80 -5.78
CA ALA A 95 -1.17 -8.48 -6.36
C ALA A 95 -0.07 -8.03 -7.32
N TRP A 96 1.20 -8.25 -6.99
CA TRP A 96 2.34 -7.96 -7.87
C TRP A 96 2.37 -8.84 -9.12
N LEU A 97 2.18 -10.17 -8.97
CA LEU A 97 2.10 -11.11 -10.08
C LEU A 97 0.97 -10.73 -11.05
N LYS A 98 -0.22 -10.49 -10.52
CA LYS A 98 -1.39 -10.08 -11.31
C LYS A 98 -1.18 -8.75 -12.03
N ALA A 99 -0.39 -7.85 -11.44
CA ALA A 99 -0.05 -6.58 -12.06
C ALA A 99 1.11 -6.68 -13.06
N GLY A 100 1.78 -7.84 -13.17
CA GLY A 100 2.93 -8.05 -14.04
C GLY A 100 4.19 -7.33 -13.56
N GLU A 101 4.37 -7.18 -12.25
CA GLU A 101 5.55 -6.49 -11.69
C GLU A 101 6.81 -7.32 -11.88
N SER A 102 7.86 -6.73 -12.45
CA SER A 102 9.15 -7.42 -12.55
C SER A 102 9.85 -7.49 -11.18
N PRO A 103 10.78 -8.44 -10.96
CA PRO A 103 11.63 -8.45 -9.77
C PRO A 103 12.29 -7.11 -9.45
N GLN A 104 12.77 -6.40 -10.49
CA GLN A 104 13.41 -5.09 -10.35
C GLN A 104 12.41 -4.05 -9.86
N GLN A 105 11.16 -4.13 -10.30
CA GLN A 105 10.12 -3.21 -9.88
C GLN A 105 9.67 -3.50 -8.45
N VAL A 106 9.51 -4.77 -8.07
CA VAL A 106 9.22 -5.15 -6.66
C VAL A 106 10.36 -4.75 -5.73
N TYR A 107 11.61 -4.89 -6.16
CA TYR A 107 12.78 -4.41 -5.40
C TYR A 107 12.70 -2.90 -5.10
N LYS A 108 12.22 -2.11 -6.07
CA LYS A 108 12.00 -0.67 -5.91
C LYS A 108 10.79 -0.35 -5.03
N ILE A 109 9.69 -1.10 -5.13
CA ILE A 109 8.51 -0.92 -4.27
C ILE A 109 8.91 -1.12 -2.80
N LEU A 110 9.78 -2.10 -2.55
CA LEU A 110 10.28 -2.44 -1.23
C LEU A 110 11.44 -1.54 -0.75
N SER A 111 11.80 -0.52 -1.54
CA SER A 111 12.87 0.46 -1.21
C SER A 111 14.23 -0.16 -0.86
N LEU A 112 14.55 -1.33 -1.41
CA LEU A 112 15.74 -2.11 -1.02
C LEU A 112 17.08 -1.53 -1.50
N ALA A 113 17.08 -0.48 -2.33
CA ALA A 113 18.28 0.07 -2.97
C ALA A 113 19.21 0.87 -2.02
N GLY A 114 18.86 1.03 -0.75
CA GLY A 114 19.67 1.74 0.24
C GLY A 114 19.68 1.09 1.64
N ASP A 115 19.02 -0.06 1.80
CA ASP A 115 18.93 -0.75 3.08
C ASP A 115 19.96 -1.87 3.18
N SER A 116 20.38 -2.17 4.41
CA SER A 116 21.05 -3.45 4.66
C SER A 116 20.11 -4.58 4.29
N LEU A 117 20.62 -5.56 3.54
CA LEU A 117 19.87 -6.76 3.16
C LEU A 117 19.90 -7.83 4.25
N ASP A 118 20.88 -7.73 5.16
CA ASP A 118 21.07 -8.70 6.24
C ASP A 118 19.92 -8.64 7.23
N ASN A 119 19.25 -9.79 7.44
CA ASN A 119 18.06 -9.92 8.29
C ASN A 119 16.90 -8.98 7.92
N ASN A 120 16.86 -8.46 6.69
CA ASN A 120 15.81 -7.55 6.26
C ASN A 120 14.55 -8.32 5.83
N PRO A 121 13.40 -8.17 6.52
CA PRO A 121 12.16 -8.89 6.17
C PRO A 121 11.64 -8.52 4.77
N LEU A 122 11.91 -7.30 4.29
CA LEU A 122 11.53 -6.89 2.93
C LEU A 122 12.40 -7.59 1.88
N PHE A 123 13.69 -7.80 2.15
CA PHE A 123 14.55 -8.58 1.25
C PHE A 123 14.10 -10.05 1.20
N ILE A 124 13.75 -10.64 2.35
CA ILE A 124 13.17 -11.98 2.41
C ILE A 124 11.85 -12.03 1.61
N GLN A 125 11.01 -11.01 1.72
CA GLN A 125 9.77 -10.93 0.93
C GLN A 125 10.06 -10.86 -0.58
N TRP A 126 11.05 -10.08 -1.00
CA TRP A 126 11.47 -10.01 -2.39
C TRP A 126 11.96 -11.36 -2.94
N LEU A 127 12.76 -12.10 -2.16
CA LEU A 127 13.18 -13.46 -2.53
C LEU A 127 11.99 -14.42 -2.67
N ARG A 128 10.98 -14.31 -1.79
CA ARG A 128 9.75 -15.10 -1.90
C ARG A 128 8.97 -14.77 -3.16
N TYR A 129 8.94 -13.50 -3.57
CA TYR A 129 8.31 -13.09 -4.82
C TYR A 129 9.02 -13.70 -6.03
N ILE A 130 10.35 -13.63 -6.08
CA ILE A 130 11.14 -14.21 -7.18
C ILE A 130 10.88 -15.70 -7.35
N LYS A 131 10.75 -16.44 -6.25
CA LYS A 131 10.48 -17.88 -6.28
C LYS A 131 9.14 -18.24 -6.95
N LEU A 132 8.23 -17.29 -7.12
CA LEU A 132 6.92 -17.50 -7.74
C LEU A 132 6.90 -17.22 -9.25
N LEU A 133 7.98 -16.69 -9.82
CA LEU A 133 8.14 -16.41 -11.24
C LEU A 133 8.68 -17.63 -11.98
#